data_AF-A0A956HPH5-F1
#
_entry.id   AF-A0A956HPH5-F1
#
_cell.length_a   1.000
_cell.length_b   1.000
_cell.length_c   1.000
_cell.angle_alpha   90.00
_cell.angle_beta   90.00
_cell.angle_gamma   90.00
#
_symmetry.space_group_name_H-M   'P 1'
#
loop_
_entity.id
_entity.type
_entity.pdbx_description
1 polymer ?
#
loop_
_entity_poly.entity_id
_entity_poly.type
_entity_poly.pdbx_seq_one_letter_code
_entity_poly.pdbx_strand_id
1 'polypeptide(L)'
;MRQGTFVALAFFSAYLVIAAGLENLYPFSTFPMYSDSAFDTGARLIVVDGEGIAREVTRYTDWRCPGPLHVETVMCPDGRAAQPAAYLAEEATTYMERHPGTGEGAEPVSLVVRVWRLDADRGDFTRLDCPVVECAAVRR
;
A
#
# COMPACT_ATOMS: atom_id res chain seq x y z
N MET A 1 25.87 -22.48 25.40
CA MET A 1 24.64 -21.67 25.40
C MET A 1 24.76 -20.32 24.67
N ARG A 2 25.88 -19.56 24.73
CA ARG A 2 26.00 -18.23 24.08
C ARG A 2 26.02 -18.19 22.54
N GLN A 3 26.55 -19.21 21.86
CA GLN A 3 26.68 -19.21 20.39
C GLN A 3 25.33 -19.38 19.68
N GLY A 4 24.45 -20.27 20.18
CA GLY A 4 23.14 -20.51 19.56
C GLY A 4 22.23 -19.28 19.61
N THR A 5 22.29 -18.52 20.71
CA THR A 5 21.50 -17.29 20.87
C THR A 5 21.94 -16.19 19.89
N PHE A 6 23.23 -16.07 19.61
CA PHE A 6 23.74 -15.05 18.70
C PHE A 6 23.34 -15.32 17.24
N VAL A 7 23.40 -16.58 16.82
CA VAL A 7 22.95 -16.99 15.48
C VAL A 7 21.45 -16.78 15.34
N ALA A 8 20.65 -17.18 16.34
CA ALA A 8 19.20 -16.97 16.33
C ALA A 8 18.82 -15.49 16.22
N LEU A 9 19.50 -14.62 16.99
CA LEU A 9 19.31 -13.17 16.91
C LEU A 9 19.67 -12.63 15.53
N ALA A 10 20.78 -13.06 14.93
CA ALA A 10 21.18 -12.61 13.61
C ALA A 10 20.15 -12.97 12.52
N PHE A 11 19.63 -14.19 12.54
CA PHE A 11 18.56 -14.61 11.61
C PHE A 11 17.27 -13.83 11.85
N PHE A 12 16.89 -13.63 13.12
CA PHE A 12 15.69 -12.87 13.45
C PHE A 12 15.81 -11.40 13.01
N SER A 13 16.95 -10.76 13.26
CA SER A 13 17.20 -9.38 12.80
C SER A 13 17.22 -9.28 11.28
N ALA A 14 17.86 -10.22 10.58
CA ALA A 14 17.86 -10.25 9.12
C ALA A 14 16.44 -10.44 8.57
N TYR A 15 15.64 -11.32 9.17
CA TYR A 15 14.23 -11.51 8.82
C TYR A 15 13.43 -10.22 9.02
N LEU A 16 13.58 -9.51 10.14
CA LEU A 16 12.88 -8.26 10.40
C LEU A 16 13.24 -7.17 9.38
N VAL A 17 14.52 -7.05 9.03
CA VAL A 17 14.98 -6.07 8.03
C VAL A 17 14.41 -6.40 6.64
N ILE A 18 14.42 -7.68 6.26
CA ILE A 18 13.86 -8.14 4.99
C ILE A 18 12.33 -7.93 4.98
N ALA A 19 11.63 -8.28 6.05
CA ALA A 19 10.18 -8.10 6.17
C ALA A 19 9.78 -6.63 6.04
N ALA A 20 10.46 -5.72 6.75
CA ALA A 20 10.22 -4.27 6.67
C ALA A 20 10.53 -3.70 5.27
N GLY A 21 11.50 -4.26 4.55
CA GLY A 21 11.81 -3.88 3.17
C GLY A 21 10.78 -4.40 2.17
N LEU A 22 10.29 -5.63 2.36
CA LEU A 22 9.36 -6.30 1.45
C LEU A 22 7.92 -5.76 1.54
N GLU A 23 7.50 -5.19 2.67
CA GLU A 23 6.22 -4.47 2.79
C GLU A 23 6.03 -3.44 1.65
N ASN A 24 7.12 -2.88 1.12
CA ASN A 24 7.11 -1.85 0.08
C ASN A 24 7.45 -2.34 -1.34
N LEU A 25 8.05 -3.53 -1.50
CA LEU A 25 8.70 -3.92 -2.76
C LEU A 25 7.91 -4.89 -3.64
N TYR A 26 7.09 -5.78 -3.08
CA TYR A 26 6.44 -6.83 -3.89
C TYR A 26 5.22 -7.48 -3.21
N PRO A 27 4.13 -7.79 -3.94
CA PRO A 27 2.85 -8.17 -3.35
C PRO A 27 2.80 -9.65 -2.94
N PHE A 28 3.66 -10.13 -2.05
CA PHE A 28 3.55 -11.53 -1.59
C PHE A 28 2.32 -11.77 -0.68
N SER A 29 1.79 -10.73 -0.02
CA SER A 29 0.57 -10.85 0.79
C SER A 29 -0.74 -10.68 0.01
N THR A 30 -0.68 -10.24 -1.25
CA THR A 30 -1.85 -9.71 -1.95
C THR A 30 -1.96 -10.16 -3.39
N PHE A 31 -1.27 -11.24 -3.80
CA PHE A 31 -1.86 -12.03 -4.87
C PHE A 31 -3.14 -12.60 -4.30
N PRO A 32 -4.30 -12.17 -4.80
CA PRO A 32 -5.53 -12.77 -4.36
C PRO A 32 -5.53 -14.18 -4.94
N MET A 33 -5.06 -15.16 -4.16
CA MET A 33 -5.27 -16.58 -4.46
C MET A 33 -6.78 -16.90 -4.57
N TYR A 34 -7.63 -15.92 -4.24
CA TYR A 34 -9.09 -15.96 -4.20
C TYR A 34 -9.79 -14.86 -5.02
N SER A 35 -9.09 -14.03 -5.84
CA SER A 35 -9.83 -13.16 -6.77
C SER A 35 -9.98 -13.89 -8.09
N ASP A 36 -11.21 -14.21 -8.44
CA ASP A 36 -11.57 -14.85 -9.71
C ASP A 36 -11.27 -14.00 -10.95
N SER A 37 -10.78 -12.75 -10.81
CA SER A 37 -10.81 -11.75 -11.88
C SER A 37 -9.46 -11.28 -12.45
N ALA A 38 -8.30 -11.57 -11.84
CA ALA A 38 -7.03 -11.05 -12.36
C ALA A 38 -5.78 -11.86 -11.96
N PHE A 39 -5.44 -12.89 -12.74
CA PHE A 39 -4.18 -13.63 -12.57
C PHE A 39 -2.93 -12.82 -12.97
N ASP A 40 -3.11 -11.76 -13.76
CA ASP A 40 -2.05 -10.94 -14.34
C ASP A 40 -1.93 -9.55 -13.70
N THR A 41 -2.82 -9.19 -12.77
CA THR A 41 -2.89 -7.84 -12.22
C THR A 41 -3.09 -7.86 -10.71
N GLY A 42 -2.18 -7.22 -9.96
CA GLY A 42 -2.34 -6.92 -8.54
C GLY A 42 -2.58 -5.43 -8.33
N ALA A 43 -3.45 -5.06 -7.39
CA ALA A 43 -3.70 -3.66 -7.04
C ALA A 43 -3.87 -3.48 -5.53
N ARG A 44 -3.31 -2.39 -4.98
CA ARG A 44 -3.33 -2.09 -3.55
C ARG A 44 -3.46 -0.58 -3.30
N LEU A 45 -4.28 -0.22 -2.33
CA LEU A 45 -4.36 1.15 -1.83
C LEU A 45 -3.11 1.48 -0.98
N ILE A 46 -2.40 2.53 -1.35
CA ILE A 46 -1.19 2.99 -0.66
C ILE A 46 -1.18 4.53 -0.58
N VAL A 47 -0.26 5.03 0.23
CA VAL A 47 -0.01 6.47 0.41
C VAL A 47 1.31 6.81 -0.25
N VAL A 48 1.35 7.90 -1.02
CA VAL A 48 2.57 8.50 -1.54
C VAL A 48 2.79 9.83 -0.83
N ASP A 49 3.88 9.95 -0.09
CA ASP A 49 4.22 11.20 0.61
C ASP A 49 4.79 12.26 -0.35
N GLY A 50 5.04 13.47 0.18
CA GLY A 50 5.64 14.57 -0.58
C GLY A 50 7.04 14.28 -1.13
N GLU A 51 7.71 13.23 -0.67
CA GLU A 51 9.00 12.76 -1.20
C GLU A 51 8.83 11.71 -2.31
N GLY A 52 7.60 11.35 -2.66
CA GLY A 52 7.28 10.30 -3.62
C GLY A 52 7.45 8.89 -3.07
N ILE A 53 7.60 8.74 -1.75
CA ILE A 53 7.80 7.43 -1.11
C ILE A 53 6.45 6.81 -0.81
N ALA A 54 6.29 5.57 -1.29
CA ALA A 54 5.12 4.76 -1.02
C ALA A 54 5.16 4.16 0.39
N ARG A 55 4.04 4.23 1.10
CA ARG A 55 3.85 3.70 2.44
C ARG A 55 2.45 3.13 2.60
N GLU A 56 2.28 2.26 3.60
CA GLU A 56 0.96 1.77 3.98
C GLU A 56 0.16 2.85 4.70
N VAL A 57 -1.17 2.79 4.56
CA VAL A 57 -2.12 3.70 5.25
C VAL A 57 -1.93 3.66 6.77
N THR A 58 -1.59 2.50 7.34
CA THR A 58 -1.36 2.31 8.79
C THR A 58 -0.09 2.98 9.33
N ARG A 59 0.77 3.53 8.47
CA ARG A 59 1.97 4.30 8.85
C ARG A 59 1.65 5.76 9.20
N TYR A 60 0.39 6.18 9.03
CA TYR A 60 -0.06 7.52 9.36
C TYR A 60 -1.21 7.47 10.36
N THR A 61 -1.25 8.47 11.22
CA THR A 61 -2.35 8.81 12.12
C THR A 61 -3.03 10.08 11.64
N ASP A 62 -4.20 10.40 12.22
CA ASP A 62 -4.83 11.72 12.09
C ASP A 62 -5.07 12.17 10.63
N TRP A 63 -6.04 11.53 10.01
CA TRP A 63 -6.40 11.68 8.60
C TRP A 63 -7.39 12.81 8.33
N ARG A 64 -7.17 13.52 7.23
CA ARG A 64 -8.10 14.51 6.68
C ARG A 64 -8.16 14.42 5.16
N CYS A 65 -9.26 13.88 4.65
CA CYS A 65 -9.55 13.76 3.22
C CYS A 65 -10.80 14.59 2.86
N PRO A 66 -10.94 15.05 1.59
CA PRO A 66 -11.99 15.99 1.18
C PRO A 66 -13.42 15.39 1.11
N GLY A 67 -13.60 14.10 1.41
CA GLY A 67 -14.91 13.44 1.38
C GLY A 67 -14.81 11.93 1.61
N PRO A 68 -15.93 11.20 1.46
CA PRO A 68 -15.92 9.74 1.47
C PRO A 68 -15.00 9.20 0.37
N LEU A 69 -14.22 8.19 0.71
CA LEU A 69 -13.23 7.61 -0.18
C LEU A 69 -13.88 6.51 -1.04
N HIS A 70 -13.92 6.72 -2.34
CA HIS A 70 -14.35 5.72 -3.32
C HIS A 70 -13.12 5.10 -3.98
N VAL A 71 -12.75 3.89 -3.55
CA VAL A 71 -11.51 3.19 -3.92
C VAL A 71 -11.75 1.85 -4.62
N GLU A 72 -13.01 1.50 -4.84
CA GLU A 72 -13.43 0.20 -5.40
C GLU A 72 -13.01 0.06 -6.86
N THR A 73 -13.04 1.15 -7.61
CA THR A 73 -12.58 1.20 -9.00
C THR A 73 -12.02 2.58 -9.30
N VAL A 74 -10.75 2.62 -9.70
CA VAL A 74 -10.00 3.85 -9.96
C VAL A 74 -9.50 3.84 -11.39
N MET A 75 -9.65 4.95 -12.11
CA MET A 75 -9.11 5.09 -13.46
C MET A 75 -7.63 5.47 -13.40
N CYS A 76 -6.81 4.69 -14.08
CA CYS A 76 -5.37 4.92 -14.14
C CYS A 76 -5.00 5.85 -15.30
N PRO A 77 -3.80 6.49 -15.26
CA PRO A 77 -3.32 7.37 -16.33
C PRO A 77 -3.24 6.73 -17.73
N ASP A 78 -3.18 5.41 -17.79
CA ASP A 78 -3.16 4.64 -19.04
C ASP A 78 -4.56 4.29 -19.59
N GLY A 79 -5.62 4.84 -18.98
CA GLY A 79 -7.00 4.66 -19.40
C GLY A 79 -7.63 3.33 -18.97
N ARG A 80 -6.93 2.49 -18.18
CA ARG A 80 -7.48 1.24 -17.66
C ARG A 80 -7.95 1.42 -16.22
N ALA A 81 -9.02 0.72 -15.86
CA ALA A 81 -9.48 0.67 -14.47
C ALA A 81 -8.57 -0.23 -13.63
N ALA A 82 -8.40 0.14 -12.36
CA ALA A 82 -7.77 -0.65 -11.33
C ALA A 82 -8.75 -0.92 -10.19
N GLN A 83 -8.72 -2.15 -9.68
CA GLN A 83 -9.60 -2.60 -8.61
C GLN A 83 -8.71 -3.23 -7.53
N PRO A 84 -8.42 -2.53 -6.42
CA PRO A 84 -7.71 -3.14 -5.31
C PRO A 84 -8.58 -4.24 -4.70
N ALA A 85 -7.95 -5.17 -3.96
CA ALA A 85 -8.70 -6.19 -3.24
C ALA A 85 -9.69 -5.53 -2.27
N ALA A 86 -10.99 -5.78 -2.45
CA ALA A 86 -12.07 -5.05 -1.80
C ALA A 86 -11.91 -4.99 -0.27
N TYR A 87 -11.58 -6.13 0.37
CA TYR A 87 -11.41 -6.20 1.82
C TYR A 87 -10.24 -5.35 2.33
N LEU A 88 -9.13 -5.26 1.58
CA LEU A 88 -7.98 -4.43 1.96
C LEU A 88 -8.28 -2.95 1.76
N ALA A 89 -9.01 -2.63 0.69
CA ALA A 89 -9.45 -1.26 0.43
C ALA A 89 -10.40 -0.79 1.54
N GLU A 90 -11.36 -1.63 1.92
CA GLU A 90 -12.31 -1.38 3.02
C GLU A 90 -11.62 -1.26 4.38
N GLU A 91 -10.67 -2.15 4.70
CA GLU A 91 -9.89 -2.07 5.93
C GLU A 91 -9.13 -0.74 6.03
N ALA A 92 -8.49 -0.32 4.93
CA ALA A 92 -7.74 0.92 4.87
C ALA A 92 -8.65 2.16 4.97
N THR A 93 -9.78 2.20 4.27
CA THR A 93 -10.73 3.33 4.37
C THR A 93 -11.35 3.39 5.76
N THR A 94 -11.77 2.26 6.33
CA THR A 94 -12.27 2.18 7.71
C THR A 94 -11.24 2.65 8.71
N TYR A 95 -9.95 2.31 8.51
CA TYR A 95 -8.87 2.80 9.36
C TYR A 95 -8.78 4.33 9.33
N MET A 96 -8.80 4.95 8.14
CA MET A 96 -8.75 6.41 7.98
C MET A 96 -9.96 7.08 8.64
N GLU A 97 -11.16 6.53 8.46
CA GLU A 97 -12.40 7.03 9.07
C GLU A 97 -12.37 6.98 10.60
N ARG A 98 -11.73 5.96 11.17
CA ARG A 98 -11.58 5.81 12.64
C ARG A 98 -10.50 6.69 13.26
N HIS A 99 -9.64 7.32 12.44
CA HIS A 99 -8.55 8.17 12.90
C HIS A 99 -8.63 9.57 12.29
N PRO A 100 -9.70 10.34 12.52
CA PRO A 100 -9.82 11.69 11.99
C PRO A 100 -8.81 12.64 12.66
N GLY A 101 -8.10 13.44 11.85
CA GLY A 101 -7.10 14.37 12.31
C GLY A 101 -7.60 15.81 12.48
N THR A 102 -6.98 16.54 13.41
CA THR A 102 -7.20 17.99 13.59
C THR A 102 -6.45 18.85 12.57
N GLY A 103 -5.46 18.25 11.89
CA GLY A 103 -4.59 18.93 10.93
C GLY A 103 -3.29 19.49 11.53
N GLU A 104 -3.07 19.37 12.85
CA GLU A 104 -1.81 19.75 13.48
C GLU A 104 -0.71 18.74 13.13
N GLY A 105 0.41 19.22 12.57
CA GLY A 105 1.52 18.36 12.14
C GLY A 105 1.23 17.48 10.92
N ALA A 106 0.10 17.68 10.24
CA ALA A 106 -0.27 16.89 9.08
C ALA A 106 0.56 17.29 7.84
N GLU A 107 1.08 16.30 7.13
CA GLU A 107 1.73 16.45 5.83
C GLU A 107 0.76 16.14 4.69
N PRO A 108 0.88 16.82 3.52
CA PRO A 108 0.12 16.46 2.34
C PRO A 108 0.56 15.09 1.84
N VAL A 109 -0.42 14.23 1.54
CA VAL A 109 -0.18 12.88 1.03
C VAL A 109 -1.16 12.55 -0.09
N SER A 110 -0.67 11.84 -1.10
CA SER A 110 -1.49 11.35 -2.20
C SER A 110 -1.94 9.92 -1.91
N LEU A 111 -3.25 9.70 -1.87
CA LEU A 111 -3.80 8.36 -1.80
C LEU A 111 -3.89 7.80 -3.22
N VAL A 112 -3.25 6.67 -3.48
CA VAL A 112 -3.21 6.06 -4.81
C VAL A 112 -3.52 4.57 -4.74
N VAL A 113 -4.14 4.03 -5.79
CA VAL A 113 -4.15 2.59 -6.04
C VAL A 113 -2.94 2.25 -6.88
N ARG A 114 -1.96 1.60 -6.27
CA ARG A 114 -0.79 1.08 -6.97
C ARG A 114 -1.12 -0.26 -7.62
N VAL A 115 -0.80 -0.37 -8.89
CA VAL A 115 -1.07 -1.54 -9.74
C VAL A 115 0.24 -2.14 -10.19
N TRP A 116 0.32 -3.47 -10.15
CA TRP A 116 1.35 -4.29 -10.78
C TRP A 116 0.67 -5.11 -11.85
N ARG A 117 1.05 -4.92 -13.11
CA ARG A 117 0.57 -5.74 -14.23
C ARG A 117 1.69 -6.58 -14.77
N LEU A 118 1.49 -7.88 -14.80
CA LEU A 118 2.40 -8.82 -15.40
C LEU A 118 2.29 -8.73 -16.92
N ASP A 119 3.42 -8.47 -17.58
CA ASP A 119 3.56 -8.66 -19.01
C ASP A 119 3.98 -10.12 -19.24
N ALA A 120 3.00 -10.96 -19.60
CA ALA A 120 3.21 -12.40 -19.78
C ALA A 120 4.21 -12.72 -20.89
N ASP A 121 4.36 -11.83 -21.88
CA ASP A 121 5.23 -12.03 -23.03
C ASP A 121 6.70 -11.68 -22.71
N ARG A 122 6.93 -10.77 -21.76
CA ARG A 122 8.27 -10.31 -21.36
C ARG A 122 8.76 -10.84 -20.02
N GLY A 123 7.88 -11.40 -19.20
CA GLY A 123 8.22 -11.81 -17.83
C GLY A 123 8.57 -10.64 -16.92
N ASP A 124 8.14 -9.42 -17.27
CA ASP A 124 8.34 -8.20 -16.51
C ASP A 124 7.00 -7.74 -15.90
N PHE A 125 7.04 -6.82 -14.95
CA PHE A 125 5.84 -6.18 -14.43
C PHE A 125 5.89 -4.67 -14.62
N THR A 126 4.78 -4.09 -15.07
CA THR A 126 4.62 -2.64 -15.06
C THR A 126 3.99 -2.22 -13.74
N ARG A 127 4.61 -1.24 -13.08
CA ARG A 127 4.07 -0.59 -11.89
C ARG A 127 3.45 0.77 -12.27
N LEU A 128 2.22 1.01 -11.84
CA LEU A 128 1.51 2.26 -12.10
C LEU A 128 0.76 2.73 -10.85
N ASP A 129 0.81 4.02 -10.56
CA ASP A 129 0.06 4.64 -9.47
C ASP A 129 -1.17 5.35 -10.05
N CYS A 130 -2.35 4.93 -9.61
CA CYS A 130 -3.63 5.47 -10.05
C CYS A 130 -4.16 6.40 -8.95
N PRO A 131 -4.14 7.73 -9.15
CA PRO A 131 -4.49 8.67 -8.10
C PRO A 131 -5.96 8.55 -7.69
N VAL A 132 -6.20 8.52 -6.38
CA VAL A 132 -7.55 8.53 -5.80
C VAL A 132 -7.90 9.94 -5.37
N VAL A 133 -7.13 10.48 -4.42
CA VAL A 133 -7.40 11.78 -3.79
C VAL A 133 -6.17 12.27 -3.04
N GLU A 134 -6.05 13.58 -2.88
CA GLU A 134 -5.08 14.19 -1.97
C GLU A 134 -5.70 14.33 -0.57
N CYS A 135 -4.96 13.87 0.43
CA CYS A 135 -5.31 14.00 1.84
C CYS A 135 -4.19 14.72 2.61
N ALA A 136 -4.46 15.00 3.88
CA ALA A 136 -3.42 15.34 4.85
C ALA A 136 -3.43 14.29 5.96
N ALA A 137 -2.26 13.85 6.40
CA ALA A 137 -2.12 12.86 7.46
C ALA A 137 -0.86 13.13 8.30
N VAL A 138 -0.86 12.71 9.56
CA VAL A 138 0.31 12.81 10.45
C VAL A 138 1.09 11.51 10.37
N ARG A 139 2.40 11.58 10.18
CA ARG A 139 3.24 10.38 10.18
C ARG A 139 3.42 9.83 11.59
N ARG A 140 3.33 8.52 11.74
CA ARG A 140 3.59 7.81 13.01
C ARG A 140 5.07 7.67 13.33
#